data_AF-A0A429Y851-F1
#
_entry.id   AF-A0A429Y851-F1
#
_cell.length_a   1.000
_cell.length_b   1.000
_cell.length_c   1.000
_cell.angle_alpha   90.00
_cell.angle_beta   90.00
_cell.angle_gamma   90.00
#
_symmetry.space_group_name_H-M   'P 1'
#
loop_
_entity.id
_entity.type
_entity.pdbx_description
1 polymer ?
#
loop_
_entity_poly.entity_id
_entity_poly.type
_entity_poly.pdbx_seq_one_letter_code
_entity_poly.pdbx_strand_id
1 'polypeptide(L)'
;MGIYDILSNLAETYEKLEEGFYSYGDYPAPEKLIRNDPYISISTFNGLIDIIMELDEFLGGSRVTREIIELIEEDSAISNLVNFDEQDHASERINQDIEAYDENLGPTQENASQQAHEIKSELLDVAMEDIRRLMEEILPSLIR
;
A
#
# COMPACT_ATOMS: atom_id res chain seq x y z
N MET A 1 23.57 -11.76 -6.70
CA MET A 1 22.85 -12.30 -5.53
C MET A 1 22.37 -13.70 -5.89
N GLY A 2 22.22 -14.62 -4.93
CA GLY A 2 21.58 -15.91 -5.22
C GLY A 2 20.06 -15.80 -5.17
N ILE A 3 19.32 -16.65 -5.89
CA ILE A 3 17.84 -16.66 -5.82
C ILE A 3 17.31 -16.85 -4.39
N TYR A 4 18.04 -17.61 -3.56
CA TYR A 4 17.69 -17.80 -2.15
C TYR A 4 17.71 -16.48 -1.37
N ASP A 5 18.68 -15.60 -1.63
CA ASP A 5 18.79 -14.31 -0.96
C ASP A 5 17.63 -13.39 -1.35
N ILE A 6 17.24 -13.40 -2.64
CA ILE A 6 16.09 -12.63 -3.16
C ILE A 6 14.79 -13.09 -2.48
N LEU A 7 14.56 -14.40 -2.41
CA LEU A 7 13.37 -14.97 -1.77
C LEU A 7 13.35 -14.72 -0.25
N SER A 8 14.50 -14.72 0.42
CA SER A 8 14.60 -14.35 1.83
C SER A 8 14.20 -12.89 2.06
N ASN A 9 14.72 -11.97 1.25
CA ASN A 9 14.34 -10.56 1.30
C ASN A 9 12.86 -10.34 0.99
N LEU A 10 12.31 -11.11 0.04
CA LEU A 10 10.89 -11.09 -0.29
C LEU A 10 10.04 -11.54 0.91
N ALA A 11 10.44 -12.59 1.62
CA ALA A 11 9.74 -13.07 2.81
C ALA A 11 9.75 -12.03 3.94
N GLU A 12 10.88 -11.38 4.20
CA GLU A 12 10.96 -10.29 5.19
C GLU A 12 10.10 -9.08 4.81
N THR A 13 10.05 -8.75 3.52
CA THR A 13 9.21 -7.67 3.01
C THR A 13 7.73 -8.04 3.09
N TYR A 14 7.39 -9.29 2.80
CA TYR A 14 6.03 -9.83 2.93
C TYR A 14 5.48 -9.67 4.35
N GLU A 15 6.26 -9.98 5.38
CA GLU A 15 5.84 -9.82 6.78
C GLU A 15 5.50 -8.34 7.10
N LYS A 16 6.33 -7.40 6.64
CA LYS A 16 6.06 -5.95 6.81
C LYS A 16 4.82 -5.49 6.08
N LEU A 17 4.59 -6.01 4.86
CA LEU A 17 3.38 -5.73 4.09
C LEU A 17 2.15 -6.33 4.77
N GLU A 18 2.28 -7.52 5.36
CA GLU A 18 1.20 -8.16 6.11
C GLU A 18 0.80 -7.33 7.33
N GLU A 19 1.76 -6.83 8.12
CA GLU A 19 1.52 -5.91 9.23
C GLU A 19 0.91 -4.56 8.79
N GLY A 20 1.29 -4.09 7.60
CA GLY A 20 0.81 -2.84 7.03
C GLY A 20 -0.63 -2.92 6.52
N PHE A 21 -0.97 -3.98 5.79
CA PHE A 21 -2.27 -4.17 5.16
C PHE A 21 -3.31 -4.83 6.07
N TYR A 22 -2.89 -5.70 7.00
CA TYR A 22 -3.83 -6.55 7.73
C TYR A 22 -3.82 -6.32 9.23
N SER A 23 -4.95 -6.59 9.84
CA SER A 23 -5.14 -6.75 11.26
C SER A 23 -5.68 -8.15 11.54
N TYR A 24 -5.40 -8.66 12.72
CA TYR A 24 -5.91 -9.95 13.17
C TYR A 24 -7.03 -9.70 14.17
N GLY A 25 -8.22 -10.26 13.87
CA GLY A 25 -9.34 -10.21 14.79
C GLY A 25 -9.06 -10.95 16.10
N ASP A 26 -9.85 -10.65 17.12
CA ASP A 26 -9.78 -11.34 18.41
C ASP A 26 -10.29 -12.80 18.33
N TYR A 27 -9.86 -13.62 19.29
CA TYR A 27 -10.24 -15.02 19.51
C TYR A 27 -11.78 -15.24 19.44
N PRO A 28 -12.32 -16.37 18.90
CA PRO A 28 -11.73 -17.72 18.82
C PRO A 28 -11.00 -18.11 17.54
N ALA A 29 -11.04 -17.29 16.49
CA ALA A 29 -10.25 -17.49 15.29
C ALA A 29 -9.82 -16.11 14.79
N PRO A 30 -8.52 -15.77 14.81
CA PRO A 30 -8.07 -14.51 14.25
C PRO A 30 -8.33 -14.55 12.74
N GLU A 31 -9.44 -13.95 12.32
CA GLU A 31 -9.66 -13.66 10.91
C GLU A 31 -8.69 -12.56 10.51
N LYS A 32 -7.93 -12.82 9.45
CA LYS A 32 -7.07 -11.85 8.80
C LYS A 32 -7.96 -10.88 8.03
N LEU A 33 -8.00 -9.63 8.46
CA LEU A 33 -8.86 -8.59 7.88
C LEU A 33 -7.99 -7.45 7.36
N ILE A 34 -8.27 -6.98 6.15
CA ILE A 34 -7.64 -5.75 5.62
C ILE A 34 -7.99 -4.62 6.58
N ARG A 35 -7.00 -3.82 6.97
CA ARG A 35 -7.18 -2.67 7.86
C ARG A 35 -8.00 -1.62 7.13
N ASN A 36 -8.91 -0.98 7.85
CA ASN A 36 -9.66 0.17 7.31
C ASN A 36 -8.76 1.37 7.00
N ASP A 37 -7.59 1.43 7.63
CA ASP A 37 -6.55 2.42 7.40
C ASP A 37 -5.19 1.71 7.32
N PRO A 38 -4.86 1.11 6.16
CA PRO A 38 -3.58 0.44 5.97
C PRO A 38 -2.47 1.48 5.87
N TYR A 39 -1.31 1.13 6.43
CA TYR A 39 -0.14 1.98 6.35
C TYR A 39 1.08 1.15 5.99
N ILE A 40 1.70 1.49 4.87
CA ILE A 40 2.94 0.90 4.40
C ILE A 40 3.90 2.03 4.11
N SER A 41 5.09 1.97 4.72
CA SER A 41 6.13 2.93 4.38
C SER A 41 6.52 2.81 2.90
N ILE A 42 6.68 3.95 2.23
CA ILE A 42 7.16 4.03 0.84
C ILE A 42 8.46 3.24 0.65
N SER A 43 9.35 3.24 1.65
CA SER A 43 10.59 2.45 1.60
C SER A 43 10.34 0.94 1.54
N THR A 44 9.33 0.43 2.24
CA THR A 44 8.97 -1.00 2.18
C THR A 44 8.36 -1.35 0.83
N PHE A 45 7.50 -0.49 0.31
CA PHE A 45 6.86 -0.69 -0.99
C PHE A 45 7.85 -0.61 -2.15
N ASN A 46 8.75 0.38 -2.17
CA ASN A 46 9.83 0.45 -3.15
C ASN A 46 10.78 -0.74 -3.03
N GLY A 47 11.06 -1.20 -1.81
CA GLY A 47 11.83 -2.42 -1.57
C GLY A 47 11.17 -3.66 -2.20
N LEU A 48 9.84 -3.78 -2.12
CA LEU A 48 9.11 -4.84 -2.84
C LEU A 48 9.33 -4.75 -4.35
N ILE A 49 9.17 -3.56 -4.94
CA ILE A 49 9.34 -3.35 -6.38
C ILE A 49 10.75 -3.78 -6.81
N ASP A 50 11.77 -3.33 -6.11
CA ASP A 50 13.17 -3.67 -6.40
C ASP A 50 13.41 -5.19 -6.36
N ILE A 51 12.90 -5.86 -5.32
CA ILE A 51 13.01 -7.32 -5.16
C ILE A 51 12.32 -8.06 -6.31
N ILE A 52 11.12 -7.63 -6.68
CA ILE A 52 10.34 -8.29 -7.76
C ILE A 52 11.00 -8.06 -9.12
N MET A 53 11.56 -6.87 -9.37
CA MET A 53 12.33 -6.61 -10.59
C MET A 53 13.59 -7.49 -10.67
N GLU A 54 14.33 -7.63 -9.57
CA GLU A 54 15.49 -8.54 -9.51
C GLU A 54 15.07 -9.99 -9.75
N LEU A 55 13.94 -10.41 -9.18
CA LEU A 55 13.39 -11.75 -9.36
C LEU A 55 12.92 -11.99 -10.81
N ASP A 56 12.30 -10.99 -11.45
CA ASP A 56 11.88 -11.05 -12.86
C ASP A 56 13.07 -11.23 -13.80
N GLU A 57 14.15 -10.47 -13.56
CA GLU A 57 15.41 -10.60 -14.32
C GLU A 57 16.00 -12.01 -14.14
N PHE A 58 16.04 -12.52 -12.91
CA PHE A 58 16.57 -13.84 -12.61
C PHE A 58 15.76 -14.97 -13.26
N LEU A 59 14.42 -14.86 -13.25
CA LEU A 59 13.51 -15.86 -13.80
C LEU A 59 13.23 -15.69 -15.31
N GLY A 60 13.78 -14.64 -15.93
CA GLY A 60 13.64 -14.36 -17.36
C GLY A 60 12.24 -13.92 -17.76
N GLY A 61 11.57 -13.10 -16.95
CA GLY A 61 10.26 -12.54 -17.29
C GLY A 61 9.11 -13.51 -17.04
N SER A 62 9.10 -14.17 -15.88
CA SER A 62 8.07 -15.17 -15.56
C SER A 62 6.66 -14.56 -15.56
N ARG A 63 5.64 -15.36 -15.84
CA ARG A 63 4.25 -14.88 -15.79
C ARG A 63 3.90 -14.32 -14.40
N VAL A 64 4.38 -14.98 -13.34
CA VAL A 64 4.06 -14.62 -11.95
C VAL A 64 4.68 -13.27 -11.59
N THR A 65 5.95 -13.05 -11.91
CA THR A 65 6.64 -11.79 -11.62
C THR A 65 6.03 -10.61 -12.39
N ARG A 66 5.63 -10.82 -13.65
CA ARG A 66 4.90 -9.79 -14.42
C ARG A 66 3.55 -9.45 -13.80
N GLU A 67 2.81 -10.46 -13.36
CA GLU A 67 1.52 -10.27 -12.70
C GLU A 67 1.66 -9.47 -11.39
N ILE A 68 2.75 -9.68 -10.64
CA ILE A 68 3.06 -8.86 -9.46
C ILE A 68 3.35 -7.42 -9.87
N ILE A 69 4.19 -7.22 -10.89
CA ILE A 69 4.57 -5.88 -11.39
C ILE A 69 3.31 -5.08 -11.78
N GLU A 70 2.37 -5.69 -12.52
CA GLU A 70 1.10 -5.06 -12.89
C GLU A 70 0.28 -4.60 -11.66
N LEU A 71 0.38 -5.31 -10.53
CA LEU A 71 -0.34 -4.96 -9.29
C LEU A 71 0.35 -3.84 -8.48
N ILE A 72 1.64 -3.58 -8.71
CA ILE A 72 2.44 -2.66 -7.87
C ILE A 72 3.12 -1.53 -8.66
N GLU A 73 2.90 -1.43 -9.97
CA GLU A 73 3.47 -0.37 -10.81
C GLU A 73 2.95 1.02 -10.44
N GLU A 74 3.61 2.07 -10.97
CA GLU A 74 3.45 3.48 -10.58
C GLU A 74 1.99 3.96 -10.54
N ASP A 75 1.12 3.46 -11.42
CA ASP A 75 -0.30 3.83 -11.53
C ASP A 75 -1.28 2.76 -11.01
N SER A 76 -0.78 1.66 -10.43
CA SER A 76 -1.61 0.59 -9.90
C SER A 76 -2.47 1.04 -8.72
N ALA A 77 -3.58 0.35 -8.45
CA ALA A 77 -4.46 0.66 -7.32
C ALA A 77 -3.70 0.63 -5.98
N ILE A 78 -2.79 -0.34 -5.81
CA ILE A 78 -1.97 -0.48 -4.61
C ILE A 78 -0.97 0.68 -4.51
N SER A 79 -0.26 1.01 -5.60
CA SER A 79 0.67 2.15 -5.61
C SER A 79 -0.03 3.46 -5.26
N ASN A 80 -1.19 3.72 -5.85
CA ASN A 80 -1.98 4.93 -5.59
C ASN A 80 -2.37 5.03 -4.10
N LEU A 81 -2.81 3.91 -3.50
CA LEU A 81 -3.13 3.87 -2.07
C LEU A 81 -1.89 4.13 -1.19
N VAL A 82 -0.76 3.47 -1.48
CA VAL A 82 0.45 3.57 -0.65
C VAL A 82 1.10 4.96 -0.75
N ASN A 83 1.05 5.59 -1.92
CA ASN A 83 1.64 6.90 -2.16
C ASN A 83 0.72 8.06 -1.77
N PHE A 84 -0.55 7.80 -1.38
CA PHE A 84 -1.46 8.85 -0.95
C PHE A 84 -1.16 9.31 0.48
N ASP A 85 -0.65 10.54 0.60
CA ASP A 85 -0.44 11.19 1.89
C ASP A 85 -1.63 12.12 2.24
N GLU A 86 -2.40 11.71 3.24
CA GLU A 86 -3.55 12.48 3.74
C GLU A 86 -3.15 13.86 4.26
N GLN A 87 -1.96 14.00 4.86
CA GLN A 87 -1.51 15.26 5.44
C GLN A 87 -1.09 16.24 4.36
N ASP A 88 -0.36 15.76 3.34
CA ASP A 88 0.02 16.59 2.20
C ASP A 88 -1.23 17.05 1.44
N HIS A 89 -2.17 16.15 1.15
CA HIS A 89 -3.41 16.52 0.47
C HIS A 89 -4.25 17.51 1.28
N ALA A 90 -4.41 17.29 2.59
CA ALA A 90 -5.13 18.22 3.46
C ALA A 90 -4.43 19.60 3.51
N SER A 91 -3.10 19.62 3.58
CA SER A 91 -2.30 20.85 3.61
C SER A 91 -2.41 21.63 2.31
N GLU A 92 -2.37 20.96 1.15
CA GLU A 92 -2.57 21.59 -0.15
C GLU A 92 -3.94 22.24 -0.26
N ARG A 93 -4.99 21.56 0.21
CA ARG A 93 -6.35 22.11 0.23
C ARG A 93 -6.47 23.34 1.12
N ILE A 94 -5.90 23.31 2.33
CA ILE A 94 -5.89 24.47 3.22
C ILE A 94 -5.15 25.65 2.56
N ASN A 95 -4.02 25.40 1.89
CA ASN A 95 -3.25 26.44 1.22
C ASN A 95 -3.95 27.06 0.01
N GLN A 96 -4.89 26.34 -0.61
CA GLN A 96 -5.72 26.86 -1.70
C GLN A 96 -6.86 27.77 -1.19
N ASP A 97 -7.22 27.68 0.09
CA ASP A 97 -8.26 28.49 0.73
C ASP A 97 -7.65 29.63 1.56
N ILE A 98 -7.23 30.69 0.87
CA ILE A 98 -6.57 31.87 1.48
C ILE A 98 -7.46 32.53 2.54
N GLU A 99 -8.79 32.47 2.39
CA GLU A 99 -9.75 33.06 3.34
C GLU A 99 -9.84 32.27 4.67
N ALA A 100 -9.39 31.01 4.69
CA ALA A 100 -9.38 30.19 5.89
C ALA A 100 -8.41 30.73 6.96
N TYR A 101 -7.32 31.41 6.56
CA TYR A 101 -6.31 31.93 7.48
C TYR A 101 -6.77 33.12 8.34
N ASP A 102 -7.83 33.81 7.93
CA ASP A 102 -8.30 35.03 8.61
C ASP A 102 -9.35 34.76 9.70
N GLU A 103 -10.32 33.85 9.48
CA GLU A 103 -11.41 33.63 10.45
C GLU A 103 -11.84 32.16 10.67
N ASN A 104 -11.48 31.22 9.79
CA ASN A 104 -12.09 29.87 9.75
C ASN A 104 -11.09 28.69 9.67
N LEU A 105 -9.85 28.88 10.14
CA LEU A 105 -8.79 27.88 10.00
C LEU A 105 -9.15 26.51 10.59
N GLY A 106 -9.81 26.47 11.75
CA GLY A 106 -10.21 25.23 12.41
C GLY A 106 -11.21 24.39 11.58
N PRO A 107 -12.38 24.93 11.21
CA PRO A 107 -13.33 24.24 10.33
C PRO A 107 -12.75 23.83 8.98
N THR A 108 -11.89 24.65 8.36
CA THR A 108 -11.24 24.31 7.09
C THR A 108 -10.26 23.15 7.26
N GLN A 109 -9.49 23.11 8.35
CA GLN A 109 -8.60 21.98 8.66
C GLN A 109 -9.39 20.68 8.85
N GLU A 110 -10.47 20.70 9.64
CA GLU A 110 -11.31 19.53 9.87
C GLU A 110 -11.92 19.00 8.56
N ASN A 111 -12.43 19.90 7.72
CA ASN A 111 -12.99 19.53 6.41
C ASN A 111 -11.92 18.96 5.46
N ALA A 112 -10.74 19.58 5.37
CA ALA A 112 -9.66 19.11 4.53
C ALA A 112 -9.15 17.71 4.96
N SER A 113 -9.00 17.48 6.28
CA SER A 113 -8.64 16.17 6.82
C SER A 113 -9.72 15.12 6.55
N GLN A 114 -10.99 15.47 6.71
CA GLN A 114 -12.10 14.55 6.42
C GLN A 114 -12.13 14.17 4.93
N GLN A 115 -11.98 15.13 4.02
CA GLN A 115 -11.92 14.85 2.58
C GLN A 115 -10.72 13.97 2.20
N ALA A 116 -9.54 14.22 2.79
CA ALA A 116 -8.36 13.40 2.54
C ALA A 116 -8.60 11.95 2.99
N HIS A 117 -9.24 11.77 4.16
CA HIS A 117 -9.60 10.45 4.65
C HIS A 117 -10.61 9.73 3.75
N GLU A 118 -11.63 10.43 3.27
CA GLU A 118 -12.61 9.90 2.33
C GLU A 118 -11.94 9.41 1.04
N ILE A 119 -11.02 10.21 0.47
CA ILE A 119 -10.26 9.83 -0.73
C ILE A 119 -9.41 8.58 -0.47
N LYS A 120 -8.72 8.51 0.67
CA LYS A 120 -7.92 7.31 1.01
C LYS A 120 -8.79 6.07 1.16
N SER A 121 -9.98 6.21 1.76
CA SER A 121 -10.95 5.12 1.85
C SER A 121 -11.43 4.66 0.47
N GLU A 122 -11.68 5.57 -0.47
CA GLU A 122 -12.03 5.21 -1.84
C GLU A 122 -10.89 4.49 -2.56
N LEU A 123 -9.64 4.95 -2.37
CA LEU A 123 -8.46 4.26 -2.90
C LEU A 123 -8.31 2.85 -2.33
N LEU A 124 -8.60 2.67 -1.04
CA LEU A 124 -8.60 1.34 -0.41
C LEU A 124 -9.65 0.42 -1.02
N ASP A 125 -10.87 0.91 -1.22
CA ASP A 125 -11.94 0.12 -1.83
C ASP A 125 -11.58 -0.37 -3.23
N VAL A 126 -10.89 0.48 -4.02
CA VAL A 126 -10.40 0.12 -5.35
C VAL A 126 -9.25 -0.89 -5.28
N ALA A 127 -8.32 -0.72 -4.34
CA ALA A 127 -7.13 -1.56 -4.20
C ALA A 127 -7.39 -2.91 -3.51
N MET A 128 -8.52 -3.09 -2.84
CA MET A 128 -8.77 -4.19 -1.91
C MET A 128 -8.59 -5.58 -2.54
N GLU A 129 -9.11 -5.79 -3.74
CA GLU A 129 -9.01 -7.08 -4.43
C GLU A 129 -7.59 -7.35 -4.91
N ASP A 130 -6.90 -6.31 -5.39
CA ASP A 130 -5.50 -6.40 -5.81
C ASP A 130 -4.58 -6.72 -4.63
N ILE A 131 -4.84 -6.12 -3.45
CA ILE A 131 -4.14 -6.42 -2.20
C ILE A 131 -4.33 -7.88 -1.82
N ARG A 132 -5.58 -8.39 -1.84
CA ARG A 132 -5.86 -9.81 -1.54
C ARG A 132 -5.12 -10.73 -2.50
N ARG A 133 -5.25 -10.48 -3.80
CA ARG A 133 -4.59 -11.28 -4.83
C ARG A 133 -3.07 -11.29 -4.64
N LEU A 134 -2.47 -10.14 -4.41
CA LEU A 134 -1.03 -10.03 -4.16
C LEU A 134 -0.62 -10.80 -2.89
N MET A 135 -1.28 -10.55 -1.77
CA MET A 135 -0.84 -10.98 -0.44
C MET A 135 -1.27 -12.39 -0.05
N GLU A 136 -2.36 -12.91 -0.61
CA GLU A 136 -2.94 -14.20 -0.25
C GLU A 136 -2.69 -15.27 -1.32
N GLU A 137 -2.55 -14.87 -2.59
CA GLU A 137 -2.36 -15.82 -3.70
C GLU A 137 -0.94 -15.79 -4.25
N ILE A 138 -0.47 -14.62 -4.68
CA ILE A 138 0.72 -14.53 -5.52
C ILE A 138 2.01 -14.57 -4.70
N LEU A 139 2.22 -13.61 -3.78
CA LEU A 139 3.44 -13.56 -2.97
C LEU A 139 3.67 -14.84 -2.16
N PRO A 140 2.67 -15.44 -1.50
CA PRO A 140 2.83 -16.71 -0.80
C PRO A 140 3.32 -17.85 -1.71
N SER A 141 2.94 -17.86 -2.99
CA SER A 141 3.37 -18.90 -3.94
C SER A 141 4.85 -18.84 -4.31
N LEU A 142 5.51 -17.71 -4.06
CA LEU A 142 6.94 -17.52 -4.31
C LEU A 142 7.81 -17.86 -3.09
N ILE A 143 7.25 -17.71 -1.87
CA ILE A 143 7.99 -17.86 -0.61
C ILE A 143 7.69 -19.18 0.13
N ARG A 144 6.62 -19.90 -0.24
CA ARG A 144 6.25 -21.21 0.36
C ARG A 144 6.47 -22.37 -0.61
#